data_AF-A0A367ZRJ3-F1
#
_entry.id   AF-A0A367ZRJ3-F1
#
_cell.length_a   1.000
_cell.length_b   1.000
_cell.length_c   1.000
_cell.angle_alpha   90.00
_cell.angle_beta   90.00
_cell.angle_gamma   90.00
#
_symmetry.space_group_name_H-M   'P 1'
#
loop_
_entity.id
_entity.type
_entity.pdbx_description
1 polymer ?
#
loop_
_entity_poly.entity_id
_entity_poly.type
_entity_poly.pdbx_seq_one_letter_code
_entity_poly.pdbx_strand_id
1 'polypeptide(L)'
;MKQVRNRHAFTLIELLVVIAILAVLVGAALPYVQSYVQESRISKAKSDLEAISRALATYEMREKTYTASDVFQLDGRYLSRSPIDPWGKAYIVATGSGVVFSCGPDRIPYNADDIVFPYQPLLALTQVTWVDANHTGQVDTQNTPDYLVLSFSRGISASSDAIQNPSGAHAYFALTGTTTIDAAFHWGGLSQSVDLKQLTLPLATGVVNAFVPGSDTLTVKAGNEIWDLSRVPNRCLASQDVVIQPQ
;
A
#
# COMPACT_ATOMS: atom_id res chain seq x y z
N MET A 1 -83.87 2.82 31.17
CA MET A 1 -82.81 3.32 32.08
C MET A 1 -81.50 3.39 31.30
N LYS A 2 -80.99 4.60 31.02
CA LYS A 2 -79.72 4.79 30.29
C LYS A 2 -78.56 4.63 31.27
N GLN A 3 -77.78 3.57 31.12
CA GLN A 3 -76.51 3.42 31.86
C GLN A 3 -75.55 4.54 31.45
N VAL A 4 -75.20 5.42 32.39
CA VAL A 4 -74.12 6.39 32.21
C VAL A 4 -72.82 5.60 32.27
N ARG A 5 -72.23 5.38 31.09
CA ARG A 5 -70.96 4.69 30.93
C ARG A 5 -69.87 5.58 31.54
N ASN A 6 -69.30 5.16 32.67
CA ASN A 6 -68.24 5.87 33.37
C ASN A 6 -67.05 6.06 32.41
N ARG A 7 -66.87 7.27 31.88
CA ARG A 7 -65.69 7.58 31.07
C ARG A 7 -64.55 7.82 32.03
N HIS A 8 -63.64 6.86 32.13
CA HIS A 8 -62.38 7.05 32.84
C HIS A 8 -61.60 8.17 32.16
N ALA A 9 -61.50 9.33 32.82
CA ALA A 9 -60.65 10.43 32.40
C ALA A 9 -59.23 10.14 32.88
N PHE A 10 -58.25 10.33 31.99
CA PHE A 10 -56.83 10.14 32.27
C PHE A 10 -56.37 11.10 33.38
N THR A 11 -55.65 10.61 34.38
CA THR A 11 -55.12 11.46 35.45
C THR A 11 -53.80 12.10 35.01
N LEU A 12 -53.51 13.30 35.52
CA LEU A 12 -52.24 13.99 35.24
C LEU A 12 -51.03 13.17 35.70
N ILE A 13 -51.17 12.40 36.80
CA ILE A 13 -50.10 11.57 37.33
C ILE A 13 -49.78 10.38 36.42
N GLU A 14 -50.79 9.73 35.82
CA GLU A 14 -50.57 8.66 34.84
C GLU A 14 -49.77 9.16 33.64
N LEU A 15 -50.10 10.36 33.15
CA LEU A 15 -49.35 10.95 32.04
C LEU A 15 -47.91 11.29 32.45
N LEU A 16 -47.71 11.83 33.65
CA LEU A 16 -46.39 12.19 34.17
C LEU A 16 -45.47 10.97 34.31
N VAL A 17 -45.98 9.86 34.86
CA VAL A 17 -45.20 8.62 35.01
C VAL A 17 -44.82 8.06 33.63
N VAL A 18 -45.74 8.09 32.66
CA VAL A 18 -45.46 7.59 31.30
C VAL A 18 -44.36 8.41 30.62
N ILE A 19 -44.43 9.75 30.66
CA ILE A 19 -43.39 10.58 30.03
C ILE A 19 -42.04 10.47 30.75
N ALA A 20 -42.05 10.27 32.08
CA ALA A 20 -40.82 10.02 32.84
C ALA A 20 -40.13 8.72 32.40
N ILE A 21 -40.88 7.62 32.25
CA ILE A 21 -40.34 6.35 31.76
C ILE A 21 -39.82 6.51 30.32
N LEU A 22 -40.56 7.18 29.44
CA LEU A 22 -40.12 7.44 28.07
C LEU A 22 -38.83 8.25 28.00
N ALA A 23 -38.67 9.27 28.85
CA ALA A 23 -37.45 10.08 28.91
C ALA A 23 -36.24 9.24 29.31
N VAL A 24 -36.38 8.34 30.29
CA VAL A 24 -35.32 7.42 30.71
C VAL A 24 -34.94 6.46 29.58
N LEU A 25 -35.94 5.87 28.91
CA LEU A 25 -35.69 4.93 27.81
C LEU A 25 -34.98 5.59 26.62
N VAL A 26 -35.43 6.78 26.20
CA VAL A 26 -34.79 7.52 25.10
C VAL A 26 -33.38 7.97 25.51
N GLY A 27 -33.20 8.49 26.72
CA GLY A 27 -31.90 8.89 27.24
C GLY A 27 -30.89 7.76 27.25
N ALA A 28 -31.33 6.54 27.62
CA ALA A 28 -30.48 5.35 27.58
C ALA A 28 -30.19 4.85 26.15
N ALA A 29 -31.12 5.02 25.20
CA ALA A 29 -30.99 4.48 23.84
C ALA A 29 -30.09 5.31 22.90
N LEU A 30 -30.07 6.64 23.05
CA LEU A 30 -29.35 7.56 22.16
C LEU A 30 -27.85 7.24 21.94
N PRO A 31 -27.02 6.99 22.97
CA PRO A 31 -25.60 6.71 22.76
C PRO A 31 -25.37 5.43 21.93
N TYR A 32 -26.20 4.40 22.11
CA TYR A 32 -26.10 3.15 21.34
C TYR A 32 -26.42 3.34 19.86
N VAL A 33 -27.38 4.20 19.53
CA VAL A 33 -27.71 4.48 18.12
C VAL A 33 -26.55 5.21 17.43
N GLN A 34 -25.89 6.14 18.12
CA GLN A 34 -24.78 6.89 17.55
C GLN A 34 -23.56 6.01 17.23
N SER A 35 -23.18 5.12 18.16
CA SER A 35 -22.08 4.18 17.92
C SER A 35 -22.41 3.20 16.78
N TYR A 36 -23.63 2.69 16.73
CA TYR A 36 -24.08 1.79 15.67
C TYR A 36 -24.04 2.45 14.28
N VAL A 37 -24.46 3.72 14.18
CA VAL A 37 -24.38 4.47 12.92
C VAL A 37 -22.93 4.69 12.51
N GLN A 38 -22.02 5.01 13.45
CA GLN A 38 -20.60 5.16 13.15
C GLN A 38 -19.98 3.85 12.65
N GLU A 39 -20.27 2.73 13.31
CA GLU A 39 -19.80 1.42 12.89
C GLU A 39 -20.35 1.00 11.51
N SER A 40 -21.63 1.27 11.26
CA SER A 40 -22.26 1.05 9.96
C SER A 40 -21.59 1.84 8.84
N ARG A 41 -21.24 3.12 9.10
CA ARG A 41 -20.47 3.94 8.15
C ARG A 41 -19.09 3.34 7.88
N ILE A 42 -18.34 2.99 8.92
CA ILE A 42 -17.01 2.37 8.76
C ILE A 42 -17.11 1.05 7.98
N SER A 43 -18.08 0.20 8.29
CA SER A 43 -18.34 -1.06 7.58
C SER A 43 -18.65 -0.83 6.11
N LYS A 44 -19.52 0.14 5.80
CA LYS A 44 -19.82 0.54 4.42
C LYS A 44 -18.58 1.03 3.69
N ALA A 45 -17.79 1.92 4.33
CA ALA A 45 -16.56 2.44 3.74
C ALA A 45 -15.56 1.34 3.42
N LYS A 46 -15.36 0.36 4.33
CA LYS A 46 -14.50 -0.80 4.11
C LYS A 46 -14.97 -1.66 2.94
N SER A 47 -16.27 -1.95 2.86
CA SER A 47 -16.84 -2.73 1.76
C SER A 47 -16.65 -2.04 0.40
N ASP A 48 -16.78 -0.71 0.36
CA ASP A 48 -16.55 0.06 -0.86
C ASP A 48 -15.06 0.10 -1.23
N LEU A 49 -14.17 0.28 -0.25
CA LEU A 49 -12.72 0.24 -0.46
C LEU A 49 -12.24 -1.13 -0.98
N GLU A 50 -12.80 -2.23 -0.48
CA GLU A 50 -12.50 -3.57 -0.99
C GLU A 50 -12.92 -3.74 -2.46
N ALA A 51 -14.12 -3.26 -2.82
CA ALA A 51 -14.59 -3.30 -4.19
C ALA A 51 -13.71 -2.46 -5.12
N ILE A 52 -13.34 -1.24 -4.69
CA ILE A 52 -12.44 -0.36 -5.42
C ILE A 52 -11.04 -0.98 -5.56
N SER A 53 -10.48 -1.54 -4.49
CA SER A 53 -9.16 -2.17 -4.51
C SER A 53 -9.10 -3.31 -5.54
N ARG A 54 -10.12 -4.17 -5.59
CA ARG A 54 -10.22 -5.23 -6.61
C ARG A 54 -10.34 -4.65 -8.02
N ALA A 55 -11.11 -3.58 -8.19
CA ALA A 55 -11.25 -2.90 -9.47
C ALA A 55 -9.91 -2.30 -9.94
N LEU A 56 -9.16 -1.64 -9.05
CA LEU A 56 -7.82 -1.09 -9.32
C LEU A 56 -6.83 -2.19 -9.68
N ALA A 57 -6.77 -3.27 -8.89
CA ALA A 57 -5.90 -4.41 -9.19
C ALA A 57 -6.22 -5.04 -10.55
N THR A 58 -7.50 -5.15 -10.89
CA THR A 58 -7.93 -5.67 -12.20
C THR A 58 -7.59 -4.71 -13.34
N TYR A 59 -7.72 -3.40 -13.12
CA TYR A 59 -7.34 -2.36 -14.09
C TYR A 59 -5.84 -2.44 -14.40
N GLU A 60 -4.99 -2.49 -13.37
CA GLU A 60 -3.54 -2.53 -13.57
C GLU A 60 -3.06 -3.83 -14.21
N MET A 61 -3.75 -4.94 -13.95
CA MET A 61 -3.47 -6.22 -14.61
C MET A 61 -3.82 -6.23 -16.09
N ARG A 62 -4.87 -5.51 -16.51
CA ARG A 62 -5.42 -5.58 -17.88
C ARG A 62 -4.98 -4.46 -18.80
N GLU A 63 -4.78 -3.27 -18.26
CA GLU A 63 -4.56 -2.06 -19.04
C GLU A 63 -3.14 -1.55 -18.80
N LYS A 64 -2.96 -0.72 -17.78
CA LYS A 64 -1.70 -0.06 -17.44
C LYS A 64 -1.72 0.38 -15.99
N THR A 65 -0.59 0.86 -15.51
CA THR A 65 -0.49 1.50 -14.19
C THR A 65 -1.56 2.59 -14.03
N TYR A 66 -2.26 2.57 -12.89
CA TYR A 66 -3.24 3.59 -12.57
C TYR A 66 -2.53 4.88 -12.16
N THR A 67 -2.88 6.02 -12.76
CA THR A 67 -2.17 7.30 -12.53
C THR A 67 -3.05 8.39 -11.95
N ALA A 68 -4.38 8.22 -11.94
CA ALA A 68 -5.31 9.18 -11.36
C ALA A 68 -5.33 9.08 -9.83
N SER A 69 -5.67 10.20 -9.18
CA SER A 69 -5.81 10.27 -7.72
C SER A 69 -7.26 10.04 -7.24
N ASP A 70 -8.20 9.87 -8.17
CA ASP A 70 -9.60 9.56 -7.91
C ASP A 70 -9.95 8.15 -8.43
N VAL A 71 -11.20 7.75 -8.25
CA VAL A 71 -11.77 6.48 -8.77
C VAL A 71 -12.59 6.65 -10.04
N PHE A 72 -12.65 7.87 -10.60
CA PHE A 72 -13.58 8.20 -11.68
C PHE A 72 -13.27 7.44 -12.96
N GLN A 73 -12.01 7.16 -13.25
CA GLN A 73 -11.59 6.40 -14.43
C GLN A 73 -12.03 4.92 -14.40
N LEU A 74 -12.43 4.40 -13.25
CA LEU A 74 -12.93 3.03 -13.10
C LEU A 74 -14.43 2.92 -13.38
N ASP A 75 -15.14 4.05 -13.45
CA ASP A 75 -16.59 4.09 -13.61
C ASP A 75 -17.05 3.44 -14.93
N GLY A 76 -18.16 2.71 -14.88
CA GLY A 76 -18.75 1.96 -15.98
C GLY A 76 -18.04 0.65 -16.35
N ARG A 77 -16.70 0.61 -16.35
CA ARG A 77 -15.93 -0.56 -16.84
C ARG A 77 -15.49 -1.52 -15.74
N TYR A 78 -14.99 -0.99 -14.63
CA TYR A 78 -14.46 -1.77 -13.50
C TYR A 78 -15.31 -1.63 -12.25
N LEU A 79 -16.00 -0.49 -12.11
CA LEU A 79 -17.01 -0.23 -11.09
C LEU A 79 -18.34 0.08 -11.76
N SER A 80 -19.46 -0.34 -11.17
CA SER A 80 -20.79 -0.01 -11.70
C SER A 80 -21.13 1.48 -11.57
N ARG A 81 -20.57 2.12 -10.53
CA ARG A 81 -20.63 3.56 -10.28
C ARG A 81 -19.46 3.93 -9.37
N SER A 82 -18.85 5.10 -9.54
CA SER A 82 -17.91 5.63 -8.54
C SER A 82 -18.65 5.89 -7.21
N PRO A 83 -18.34 5.15 -6.13
CA PRO A 83 -18.99 5.36 -4.84
C PRO A 83 -18.47 6.63 -4.17
N ILE A 84 -19.26 7.17 -3.27
CA ILE A 84 -18.91 8.28 -2.37
C ILE A 84 -18.86 7.69 -0.97
N ASP A 85 -17.90 8.10 -0.17
CA ASP A 85 -17.79 7.62 1.20
C ASP A 85 -19.02 8.02 2.05
N PRO A 86 -19.25 7.36 3.19
CA PRO A 86 -20.40 7.64 4.04
C PRO A 86 -20.43 9.05 4.64
N TRP A 87 -19.32 9.79 4.55
CA TRP A 87 -19.18 11.15 5.04
C TRP A 87 -19.31 12.19 3.92
N GLY A 88 -19.52 11.78 2.66
CA GLY A 88 -19.83 12.63 1.52
C GLY A 88 -18.62 13.06 0.67
N LYS A 89 -17.45 12.43 0.85
CA LYS A 89 -16.24 12.68 0.06
C LYS A 89 -15.94 11.51 -0.88
N ALA A 90 -15.36 11.82 -2.04
CA ALA A 90 -14.88 10.77 -2.95
C ALA A 90 -13.67 10.05 -2.35
N TYR A 91 -13.54 8.76 -2.67
CA TYR A 91 -12.36 7.98 -2.34
C TYR A 91 -11.13 8.50 -3.09
N ILE A 92 -9.98 8.45 -2.42
CA ILE A 92 -8.70 8.92 -2.97
C ILE A 92 -7.81 7.72 -3.23
N VAL A 93 -7.22 7.69 -4.42
CA VAL A 93 -6.23 6.68 -4.81
C VAL A 93 -4.84 7.29 -4.67
N ALA A 94 -4.03 6.72 -3.79
CA ALA A 94 -2.63 7.06 -3.64
C ALA A 94 -1.79 6.06 -4.44
N THR A 95 -1.54 6.40 -5.70
CA THR A 95 -0.83 5.54 -6.67
C THR A 95 0.61 5.25 -6.26
N GLY A 96 1.27 6.18 -5.58
CA GLY A 96 2.63 5.99 -5.06
C GLY A 96 2.73 4.94 -3.94
N SER A 97 1.74 4.90 -3.05
CA SER A 97 1.62 3.87 -2.00
C SER A 97 0.82 2.65 -2.44
N GLY A 98 0.25 2.61 -3.64
CA GLY A 98 -0.59 1.48 -4.05
C GLY A 98 -1.78 1.22 -3.11
N VAL A 99 -2.34 2.28 -2.52
CA VAL A 99 -3.48 2.21 -1.60
C VAL A 99 -4.63 3.12 -2.06
N VAL A 100 -5.84 2.74 -1.68
CA VAL A 100 -7.03 3.59 -1.77
C VAL A 100 -7.55 3.85 -0.36
N PHE A 101 -8.04 5.05 -0.09
CA PHE A 101 -8.53 5.41 1.23
C PHE A 101 -9.73 6.36 1.21
N SER A 102 -10.50 6.34 2.30
CA SER A 102 -11.50 7.36 2.63
C SER A 102 -10.92 8.30 3.69
N CYS A 103 -11.27 9.58 3.59
CA CYS A 103 -10.83 10.61 4.54
C CYS A 103 -11.61 10.60 5.87
N GLY A 104 -12.40 9.55 6.13
CA GLY A 104 -13.09 9.39 7.40
C GLY A 104 -14.07 10.51 7.76
N PRO A 105 -14.45 10.58 9.05
CA PRO A 105 -15.35 11.60 9.58
C PRO A 105 -14.88 13.05 9.42
N ASP A 106 -13.57 13.31 9.49
CA ASP A 106 -13.03 14.67 9.47
C ASP A 106 -12.88 15.24 8.05
N ARG A 107 -12.90 14.36 7.04
CA ARG A 107 -12.76 14.66 5.60
C ARG A 107 -11.39 15.24 5.23
N ILE A 108 -10.38 15.11 6.08
CA ILE A 108 -9.02 15.59 5.86
C ILE A 108 -8.17 14.40 5.43
N PRO A 109 -7.53 14.43 4.24
CA PRO A 109 -6.74 13.31 3.78
C PRO A 109 -5.40 13.23 4.52
N TYR A 110 -4.88 12.02 4.64
CA TYR A 110 -3.62 11.69 5.32
C TYR A 110 -3.65 11.99 6.82
N ASN A 111 -4.76 11.64 7.46
CA ASN A 111 -4.95 11.76 8.90
C ASN A 111 -5.22 10.39 9.56
N ALA A 112 -5.20 10.36 10.90
CA ALA A 112 -5.31 9.14 11.69
C ALA A 112 -6.67 8.42 11.58
N ASP A 113 -7.72 9.10 11.14
CA ASP A 113 -9.06 8.54 10.93
C ASP A 113 -9.28 8.00 9.51
N ASP A 114 -8.28 8.10 8.64
CA ASP A 114 -8.33 7.55 7.29
C ASP A 114 -8.50 6.03 7.33
N ILE A 115 -9.47 5.54 6.55
CA ILE A 115 -9.64 4.10 6.34
C ILE A 115 -8.91 3.75 5.06
N VAL A 116 -7.76 3.08 5.20
CA VAL A 116 -6.86 2.75 4.09
C VAL A 116 -6.98 1.27 3.71
N PHE A 117 -6.98 0.99 2.42
CA PHE A 117 -6.99 -0.37 1.88
C PHE A 117 -5.95 -0.51 0.74
N PRO A 118 -5.01 -1.45 0.81
CA PRO A 118 -4.04 -1.67 -0.25
C PRO A 118 -4.67 -2.36 -1.46
N TYR A 119 -4.25 -1.97 -2.66
CA TYR A 119 -4.58 -2.68 -3.91
C TYR A 119 -3.33 -3.24 -4.61
N GLN A 120 -2.14 -2.76 -4.25
CA GLN A 120 -0.85 -3.37 -4.60
C GLN A 120 -0.20 -4.01 -3.36
N PRO A 121 0.64 -5.05 -3.53
CA PRO A 121 1.46 -5.58 -2.45
C PRO A 121 2.42 -4.50 -1.92
N LEU A 122 2.84 -4.63 -0.66
CA LEU A 122 3.82 -3.73 -0.04
C LEU A 122 5.13 -3.66 -0.84
N LEU A 123 5.90 -2.58 -0.68
CA LEU A 123 7.20 -2.44 -1.31
C LEU A 123 8.12 -3.59 -0.88
N ALA A 124 8.53 -4.40 -1.84
CA ALA A 124 9.39 -5.56 -1.63
C ALA A 124 10.26 -5.76 -2.87
N LEU A 125 11.45 -6.34 -2.67
CA LEU A 125 12.27 -6.85 -3.75
C LEU A 125 11.60 -8.12 -4.30
N THR A 126 11.21 -8.10 -5.57
CA THR A 126 10.44 -9.19 -6.19
C THR A 126 11.27 -10.09 -7.09
N GLN A 127 12.23 -9.51 -7.81
CA GLN A 127 13.07 -10.23 -8.75
C GLN A 127 14.43 -9.57 -8.83
N VAL A 128 15.46 -10.40 -8.97
CA VAL A 128 16.82 -9.96 -9.25
C VAL A 128 17.29 -10.69 -10.49
N THR A 129 17.58 -9.92 -11.54
CA THR A 129 18.01 -10.47 -12.83
C THR A 129 19.45 -10.06 -13.09
N TRP A 130 20.30 -11.03 -13.39
CA TRP A 130 21.62 -10.80 -13.93
C TRP A 130 21.54 -10.63 -15.43
N VAL A 131 22.05 -9.50 -15.90
CA VAL A 131 22.16 -9.18 -17.32
C VAL A 131 23.60 -9.40 -17.75
N ASP A 132 23.78 -10.44 -18.56
CA ASP A 132 25.01 -10.75 -19.28
C ASP A 132 25.13 -9.78 -20.48
N ALA A 133 25.91 -8.71 -20.31
CA ALA A 133 25.98 -7.65 -21.29
C ALA A 133 26.86 -8.05 -22.49
N ASN A 134 27.87 -8.89 -22.26
CA ASN A 134 28.84 -9.32 -23.26
C ASN A 134 28.56 -10.71 -23.84
N HIS A 135 27.50 -11.39 -23.39
CA HIS A 135 27.04 -12.72 -23.80
C HIS A 135 28.11 -13.82 -23.61
N THR A 136 28.94 -13.73 -22.56
CA THR A 136 29.99 -14.72 -22.28
C THR A 136 29.48 -15.94 -21.51
N GLY A 137 28.30 -15.84 -20.88
CA GLY A 137 27.79 -16.84 -19.95
C GLY A 137 28.56 -16.89 -18.63
N GLN A 138 29.38 -15.88 -18.33
CA GLN A 138 30.13 -15.76 -17.08
C GLN A 138 29.83 -14.41 -16.44
N VAL A 139 29.72 -14.39 -15.11
CA VAL A 139 29.55 -13.15 -14.36
C VAL A 139 30.90 -12.42 -14.35
N ASP A 140 31.07 -11.45 -15.25
CA ASP A 140 32.34 -10.75 -15.43
C ASP A 140 32.19 -9.28 -15.84
N THR A 141 33.30 -8.55 -15.76
CA THR A 141 33.37 -7.15 -16.20
C THR A 141 34.23 -6.94 -17.45
N GLN A 142 34.45 -7.98 -18.25
CA GLN A 142 35.33 -7.92 -19.42
C GLN A 142 34.57 -7.34 -20.62
N ASN A 143 35.22 -6.44 -21.37
CA ASN A 143 34.66 -5.74 -22.54
C ASN A 143 33.48 -4.81 -22.21
N THR A 144 32.30 -5.40 -21.95
CA THR A 144 31.08 -4.69 -21.53
C THR A 144 30.70 -5.26 -20.17
N PRO A 145 30.74 -4.46 -19.09
CA PRO A 145 30.47 -4.98 -17.76
C PRO A 145 29.04 -5.44 -17.56
N ASP A 146 28.89 -6.60 -16.94
CA ASP A 146 27.59 -7.10 -16.50
C ASP A 146 27.03 -6.28 -15.34
N TYR A 147 25.72 -6.41 -15.15
CA TYR A 147 25.00 -5.72 -14.09
C TYR A 147 23.80 -6.52 -13.58
N LEU A 148 23.36 -6.19 -12.38
CA LEU A 148 22.12 -6.69 -11.81
C LEU A 148 21.00 -5.68 -11.99
N VAL A 149 19.81 -6.17 -12.31
CA VAL A 149 18.55 -5.42 -12.30
C VAL A 149 17.71 -5.91 -11.14
N LEU A 150 17.49 -5.04 -10.16
CA LEU A 150 16.64 -5.28 -9.00
C LEU A 150 15.24 -4.76 -9.31
N SER A 151 14.24 -5.63 -9.37
CA SER A 151 12.85 -5.25 -9.63
C SER A 151 12.01 -5.29 -8.36
N PHE A 152 11.28 -4.22 -8.10
CA PHE A 152 10.47 -4.02 -6.91
C PHE A 152 8.98 -4.04 -7.23
N SER A 153 8.18 -4.42 -6.23
CA SER A 153 6.72 -4.47 -6.34
C SER A 153 6.06 -3.10 -6.56
N ARG A 154 6.71 -2.02 -6.11
CA ARG A 154 6.27 -0.62 -6.20
C ARG A 154 7.41 0.30 -6.63
N GLY A 155 7.05 1.51 -7.03
CA GLY A 155 8.04 2.55 -7.33
C GLY A 155 8.78 2.97 -6.06
N ILE A 156 10.10 3.11 -6.18
CA ILE A 156 10.98 3.58 -5.12
C ILE A 156 11.06 5.10 -5.18
N SER A 157 11.04 5.77 -4.03
CA SER A 157 11.25 7.21 -3.98
C SER A 157 12.71 7.57 -4.25
N ALA A 158 12.93 8.57 -5.11
CA ALA A 158 14.25 9.16 -5.34
C ALA A 158 14.87 9.74 -4.06
N SER A 159 14.08 10.01 -3.01
CA SER A 159 14.55 10.43 -1.69
C SER A 159 15.13 9.30 -0.84
N SER A 160 15.14 8.06 -1.32
CA SER A 160 15.74 6.92 -0.61
C SER A 160 17.24 7.08 -0.49
N ASP A 161 17.80 6.77 0.68
CA ASP A 161 19.23 6.95 0.92
C ASP A 161 20.08 6.06 0.00
N ALA A 162 19.57 4.88 -0.34
CA ALA A 162 20.21 4.02 -1.35
C ALA A 162 20.43 4.74 -2.69
N ILE A 163 19.56 5.69 -3.07
CA ILE A 163 19.65 6.46 -4.32
C ILE A 163 20.42 7.77 -4.13
N GLN A 164 20.23 8.45 -2.99
CA GLN A 164 20.91 9.72 -2.68
C GLN A 164 22.40 9.53 -2.33
N ASN A 165 22.75 8.40 -1.71
CA ASN A 165 24.10 8.00 -1.37
C ASN A 165 24.41 6.57 -1.89
N PRO A 166 24.56 6.41 -3.22
CA PRO A 166 24.78 5.11 -3.85
C PRO A 166 25.92 4.30 -3.23
N SER A 167 27.05 4.95 -2.92
CA SER A 167 28.23 4.29 -2.34
C SER A 167 27.97 3.66 -0.97
N GLY A 168 27.04 4.20 -0.18
CA GLY A 168 26.62 3.67 1.12
C GLY A 168 25.54 2.59 1.03
N ALA A 169 24.93 2.40 -0.14
CA ALA A 169 23.75 1.55 -0.29
C ALA A 169 24.02 0.06 -0.03
N HIS A 170 25.27 -0.38 -0.11
CA HIS A 170 25.71 -1.74 0.25
C HIS A 170 25.27 -2.17 1.66
N ALA A 171 25.16 -1.21 2.58
CA ALA A 171 24.70 -1.44 3.95
C ALA A 171 23.26 -1.98 4.01
N TYR A 172 22.43 -1.72 3.00
CA TYR A 172 21.02 -2.10 2.94
C TYR A 172 20.75 -3.44 2.26
N PHE A 173 21.77 -4.06 1.67
CA PHE A 173 21.64 -5.34 0.97
C PHE A 173 22.57 -6.39 1.60
N ALA A 174 22.20 -7.66 1.43
CA ALA A 174 23.01 -8.83 1.76
C ALA A 174 23.06 -9.74 0.54
N LEU A 175 24.23 -10.29 0.25
CA LEU A 175 24.46 -11.25 -0.82
C LEU A 175 24.86 -12.58 -0.18
N THR A 176 24.15 -13.64 -0.55
CA THR A 176 24.60 -15.02 -0.29
C THR A 176 25.42 -15.43 -1.50
N GLY A 177 26.75 -15.32 -1.42
CA GLY A 177 27.64 -15.65 -2.53
C GLY A 177 29.10 -15.86 -2.10
N THR A 178 29.97 -16.04 -3.07
CA THR A 178 31.41 -16.31 -2.87
C THR A 178 32.21 -15.06 -2.47
N THR A 179 31.69 -13.87 -2.77
CA THR A 179 32.34 -12.58 -2.50
C THR A 179 31.51 -11.73 -1.55
N THR A 180 32.16 -10.79 -0.85
CA THR A 180 31.44 -9.81 -0.04
C THR A 180 30.70 -8.85 -0.95
N ILE A 181 29.51 -8.41 -0.52
CA ILE A 181 28.64 -7.55 -1.32
C ILE A 181 29.31 -6.23 -1.75
N ASP A 182 30.21 -5.69 -0.92
CA ASP A 182 30.94 -4.45 -1.19
C ASP A 182 31.96 -4.62 -2.31
N ALA A 183 32.57 -5.79 -2.39
CA ALA A 183 33.57 -6.12 -3.40
C ALA A 183 32.92 -6.62 -4.70
N ALA A 184 31.71 -7.17 -4.64
CA ALA A 184 30.98 -7.68 -5.81
C ALA A 184 30.48 -6.56 -6.75
N PHE A 185 30.05 -5.43 -6.19
CA PHE A 185 29.30 -4.41 -6.94
C PHE A 185 29.91 -3.02 -6.85
N HIS A 186 29.82 -2.27 -7.95
CA HIS A 186 30.16 -0.86 -7.99
C HIS A 186 28.97 -0.01 -7.51
N TRP A 187 28.83 0.12 -6.19
CA TRP A 187 27.74 0.82 -5.51
C TRP A 187 27.59 2.29 -5.92
N GLY A 188 28.69 2.98 -6.23
CA GLY A 188 28.66 4.35 -6.75
C GLY A 188 27.93 4.51 -8.10
N GLY A 189 27.72 3.41 -8.83
CA GLY A 189 26.99 3.38 -10.10
C GLY A 189 25.55 2.91 -9.98
N LEU A 190 25.01 2.72 -8.77
CA LEU A 190 23.60 2.36 -8.58
C LEU A 190 22.72 3.46 -9.17
N SER A 191 21.83 3.08 -10.07
CA SER A 191 20.91 4.01 -10.74
C SER A 191 19.48 3.49 -10.75
N GLN A 192 18.52 4.39 -10.71
CA GLN A 192 17.09 4.06 -10.76
C GLN A 192 16.57 4.16 -12.19
N SER A 193 15.72 3.21 -12.59
CA SER A 193 15.02 3.24 -13.86
C SER A 193 13.94 4.33 -13.91
N VAL A 194 13.57 4.77 -15.12
CA VAL A 194 12.53 5.79 -15.35
C VAL A 194 11.17 5.36 -14.79
N ASP A 195 10.88 4.05 -14.77
CA ASP A 195 9.65 3.49 -14.22
C ASP A 195 9.63 3.43 -12.69
N LEU A 196 10.71 3.86 -12.04
CA LEU A 196 10.93 3.90 -10.58
C LEU A 196 10.90 2.55 -9.86
N LYS A 197 10.49 1.47 -10.53
CA LYS A 197 10.36 0.11 -9.98
C LYS A 197 11.64 -0.73 -10.08
N GLN A 198 12.67 -0.24 -10.75
CA GLN A 198 13.91 -0.98 -10.96
C GLN A 198 15.13 -0.18 -10.53
N LEU A 199 16.11 -0.88 -9.95
CA LEU A 199 17.45 -0.37 -9.70
C LEU A 199 18.47 -1.19 -10.50
N THR A 200 19.39 -0.51 -11.16
CA THR A 200 20.50 -1.12 -11.89
C THR A 200 21.76 -1.02 -11.03
N LEU A 201 22.38 -2.16 -10.74
CA LEU A 201 23.57 -2.29 -9.92
C LEU A 201 24.71 -2.88 -10.76
N PRO A 202 25.70 -2.07 -11.19
CA PRO A 202 26.83 -2.57 -11.96
C PRO A 202 27.80 -3.40 -11.10
N LEU A 203 28.47 -4.37 -11.71
CA LEU A 203 29.56 -5.11 -11.06
C LEU A 203 30.78 -4.21 -10.80
N ALA A 204 31.56 -4.54 -9.75
CA ALA A 204 32.83 -3.89 -9.50
C ALA A 204 33.91 -4.32 -10.51
N THR A 205 34.83 -3.43 -10.84
CA THR A 205 35.83 -3.67 -11.89
C THR A 205 36.76 -4.84 -11.55
N GLY A 206 36.92 -5.78 -12.48
CA GLY A 206 37.85 -6.91 -12.35
C GLY A 206 37.29 -8.07 -11.51
N VAL A 207 36.02 -8.00 -11.13
CA VAL A 207 35.34 -9.11 -10.45
C VAL A 207 34.97 -10.18 -11.48
N VAL A 208 35.21 -11.43 -11.10
CA VAL A 208 34.83 -12.61 -11.87
C VAL A 208 34.12 -13.57 -10.92
N ASN A 209 33.01 -14.16 -11.35
CA ASN A 209 32.21 -15.10 -10.56
C ASN A 209 31.82 -14.54 -9.17
N ALA A 210 31.35 -13.29 -9.14
CA ALA A 210 30.91 -12.61 -7.91
C ALA A 210 29.84 -13.40 -7.15
N PHE A 211 28.95 -14.03 -7.91
CA PHE A 211 27.84 -14.86 -7.47
C PHE A 211 27.54 -15.92 -8.55
N VAL A 212 26.74 -16.92 -8.19
CA VAL A 212 26.27 -17.98 -9.08
C VAL A 212 24.79 -17.75 -9.44
N PRO A 213 24.47 -17.37 -10.70
CA PRO A 213 23.09 -17.25 -11.15
C PRO A 213 22.31 -18.56 -10.93
N GLY A 214 21.10 -18.44 -10.38
CA GLY A 214 20.20 -19.55 -10.07
C GLY A 214 20.41 -20.22 -8.71
N SER A 215 21.48 -19.88 -7.98
CA SER A 215 21.78 -20.42 -6.64
C SER A 215 21.85 -19.31 -5.59
N ASP A 216 22.61 -18.26 -5.90
CA ASP A 216 22.90 -17.19 -4.96
C ASP A 216 21.71 -16.23 -4.84
N THR A 217 21.55 -15.66 -3.65
CA THR A 217 20.41 -14.80 -3.31
C THR A 217 20.87 -13.40 -2.92
N LEU A 218 20.05 -12.42 -3.25
CA LEU A 218 20.16 -11.05 -2.75
C LEU A 218 18.98 -10.74 -1.84
N THR A 219 19.26 -10.12 -0.70
CA THR A 219 18.29 -9.86 0.36
C THR A 219 18.37 -8.41 0.79
N VAL A 220 17.23 -7.76 0.97
CA VAL A 220 17.17 -6.41 1.59
C VAL A 220 17.24 -6.56 3.11
N LYS A 221 18.16 -5.86 3.77
CA LYS A 221 18.37 -5.93 5.22
C LYS A 221 17.28 -5.19 6.00
N ALA A 222 17.10 -5.61 7.26
CA ALA A 222 16.27 -4.88 8.21
C ALA A 222 16.87 -3.49 8.48
N GLY A 223 16.02 -2.48 8.63
CA GLY A 223 16.48 -1.09 8.81
C GLY A 223 16.92 -0.40 7.52
N ASN A 224 16.66 -1.00 6.34
CA ASN A 224 16.90 -0.33 5.06
C ASN A 224 16.22 1.04 4.99
N GLU A 225 16.87 1.95 4.26
CA GLU A 225 16.37 3.29 3.96
C GLU A 225 15.90 3.40 2.50
N ILE A 226 15.23 2.33 2.04
CA ILE A 226 14.58 2.25 0.74
C ILE A 226 13.08 2.44 0.97
N TRP A 227 12.50 3.47 0.37
CA TRP A 227 11.12 3.87 0.65
C TRP A 227 10.26 3.89 -0.61
N ASP A 228 8.95 3.71 -0.41
CA ASP A 228 7.95 3.88 -1.47
C ASP A 228 7.67 5.37 -1.76
N LEU A 229 6.87 5.63 -2.79
CA LEU A 229 6.46 6.97 -3.23
C LEU A 229 5.30 7.56 -2.40
N SER A 230 5.06 7.01 -1.22
CA SER A 230 3.95 7.45 -0.38
C SER A 230 4.27 8.74 0.37
N ARG A 231 3.23 9.47 0.77
CA ARG A 231 3.40 10.72 1.53
C ARG A 231 3.99 10.48 2.93
N VAL A 232 3.68 9.33 3.53
CA VAL A 232 4.28 8.84 4.79
C VAL A 232 5.09 7.60 4.43
N PRO A 233 6.41 7.73 4.20
CA PRO A 233 7.21 6.72 3.53
C PRO A 233 7.17 5.35 4.23
N ASN A 234 6.84 4.29 3.48
CA ASN A 234 6.93 2.92 3.95
C ASN A 234 8.25 2.31 3.50
N ARG A 235 8.93 1.62 4.43
CA ARG A 235 10.19 0.91 4.13
C ARG A 235 9.94 -0.32 3.27
N CYS A 236 10.93 -0.68 2.47
CA CYS A 236 10.96 -1.96 1.76
C CYS A 236 10.95 -3.12 2.77
N LEU A 237 10.16 -4.16 2.46
CA LEU A 237 10.14 -5.40 3.21
C LEU A 237 11.54 -6.02 3.22
N ALA A 238 12.03 -6.28 4.42
CA ALA A 238 13.34 -6.84 4.65
C ALA A 238 13.30 -8.37 4.81
N SER A 239 14.49 -8.97 4.75
CA SER A 239 14.73 -10.40 5.06
C SER A 239 13.97 -11.37 4.15
N GLN A 240 13.77 -10.98 2.89
CA GLN A 240 13.27 -11.85 1.83
C GLN A 240 14.43 -12.18 0.89
N ASP A 241 14.83 -13.45 0.87
CA ASP A 241 15.91 -13.92 0.00
C ASP A 241 15.36 -14.09 -1.42
N VAL A 242 15.90 -13.32 -2.35
CA VAL A 242 15.52 -13.36 -3.77
C VAL A 242 16.66 -13.96 -4.57
N VAL A 243 16.40 -15.09 -5.22
CA VAL A 243 17.39 -15.78 -6.07
C VAL A 243 17.75 -14.89 -7.26
N ILE A 244 19.04 -14.76 -7.53
CA ILE A 244 19.56 -14.05 -8.71
C ILE A 244 19.32 -14.94 -9.92
N GLN A 245 18.44 -14.54 -10.82
CA GLN A 245 18.12 -15.30 -12.03
C GLN A 245 18.93 -14.77 -13.22
N PRO A 246 19.37 -15.64 -14.15
CA PRO A 246 19.85 -15.16 -15.45
C PRO A 246 18.70 -14.49 -16.23
N GLN A 247 19.06 -13.53 -17.09
CA GLN A 247 18.12 -12.88 -18.01
C GLN A 247 17.44 -13.86 -18.98
#